data_AF-A0A7U2MIG8-F1
#
_entry.id   AF-A0A7U2MIG8-F1
#
_cell.length_a   1.000
_cell.length_b   1.000
_cell.length_c   1.000
_cell.angle_alpha   90.00
_cell.angle_beta   90.00
_cell.angle_gamma   90.00
#
_symmetry.space_group_name_H-M   'P 1'
#
loop_
_entity.id
_entity.type
_entity.pdbx_description
1 polymer ?
#
loop_
_entity_poly.entity_id
_entity_poly.type
_entity_poly.pdbx_seq_one_letter_code
_entity_poly.pdbx_strand_id
1 'polypeptide(L)'
;MSKLPNSLKALINAPKARPNTVPAPPNIRSVYQKIQQTAQSNNVSQPSWLALSTAATMTMNSPESLAILFQLATASQSTDEGVSVAELMREVGLKCISFNGIPRTINCLNVFKASLPDSVAEKLSRSPARAPTPENIDEIAHRGRALWDSIYRPFESKLYSKLADSHPDLPVHILNSHYGALLSDPANRRTGATAGRISTSIVAVACLRAQSGVGPQVTSHVFGLRKALEDGTWVGDAESEEGAKWLASDEGNTWILKSVDDIVESISEGTGSNFAPSRGSKL
;
A
#
# COMPACT_ATOMS: atom_id res chain seq x y z
N MET A 1 6.50 8.62 -36.03
CA MET A 1 7.05 8.00 -34.79
C MET A 1 8.53 7.73 -35.00
N SER A 2 9.40 8.25 -34.15
CA SER A 2 10.83 7.92 -34.17
C SER A 2 11.02 6.44 -33.79
N LYS A 3 11.79 5.67 -34.57
CA LYS A 3 12.15 4.29 -34.23
C LYS A 3 13.40 4.29 -33.36
N LEU A 4 13.36 3.62 -32.20
CA LEU A 4 14.54 3.45 -31.36
C LEU A 4 15.57 2.54 -32.06
N PRO A 5 16.86 2.92 -32.11
CA PRO A 5 17.93 2.04 -32.56
C PRO A 5 18.01 0.75 -31.74
N ASN A 6 18.42 -0.36 -32.37
CA ASN A 6 18.53 -1.67 -31.69
C ASN A 6 19.51 -1.64 -30.52
N SER A 7 20.61 -0.90 -30.63
CA SER A 7 21.57 -0.70 -29.53
C SER A 7 20.94 -0.05 -28.30
N LEU A 8 20.07 0.95 -28.50
CA LEU A 8 19.35 1.60 -27.42
C LEU A 8 18.31 0.66 -26.77
N LYS A 9 17.58 -0.12 -27.58
CA LYS A 9 16.66 -1.14 -27.05
C LYS A 9 17.40 -2.19 -26.22
N ALA A 10 18.56 -2.63 -26.68
CA ALA A 10 19.39 -3.59 -25.94
C ALA A 10 19.88 -3.01 -24.61
N LEU A 11 20.27 -1.72 -24.60
CA LEU A 11 20.70 -1.04 -23.38
C LEU A 11 19.57 -0.89 -22.34
N ILE A 12 18.36 -0.50 -22.78
CA ILE A 12 17.17 -0.40 -21.91
C ILE A 12 16.84 -1.75 -21.28
N ASN A 13 16.98 -2.83 -22.05
CA ASN A 13 16.67 -4.19 -21.61
C ASN A 13 17.88 -4.94 -21.01
N ALA A 14 18.96 -4.23 -20.69
CA ALA A 14 20.16 -4.87 -20.16
C ALA A 14 19.84 -5.55 -18.80
N PRO A 15 20.30 -6.79 -18.55
CA PRO A 15 19.96 -7.53 -17.32
C PRO A 15 20.27 -6.77 -16.02
N LYS A 16 21.38 -6.02 -15.99
CA LYS A 16 21.77 -5.19 -14.85
C LYS A 16 20.77 -4.07 -14.51
N ALA A 17 19.97 -3.62 -15.48
CA ALA A 17 18.95 -2.60 -15.29
C ALA A 17 17.65 -3.18 -14.71
N ARG A 18 17.51 -4.52 -14.66
CA ARG A 18 16.34 -5.23 -14.13
C ARG A 18 15.02 -4.64 -14.69
N PRO A 19 14.82 -4.64 -16.02
CA PRO A 19 13.72 -3.92 -16.66
C PRO A 19 12.33 -4.55 -16.41
N ASN A 20 12.27 -5.79 -15.93
CA ASN A 20 11.05 -6.58 -15.81
C ASN A 20 10.51 -6.62 -14.37
N THR A 21 9.25 -7.02 -14.24
CA THR A 21 8.63 -7.39 -12.96
C THR A 21 9.28 -8.63 -12.34
N VAL A 22 9.03 -8.86 -11.05
CA VAL A 22 9.53 -10.05 -10.34
C VAL A 22 8.47 -11.14 -10.38
N PRO A 23 8.78 -12.34 -10.89
CA PRO A 23 7.81 -13.43 -10.93
C PRO A 23 7.37 -13.86 -9.53
N ALA A 24 6.21 -14.51 -9.44
CA ALA A 24 5.77 -15.10 -8.18
C ALA A 24 6.65 -16.30 -7.79
N PRO A 25 7.21 -16.34 -6.58
CA PRO A 25 7.97 -17.50 -6.14
C PRO A 25 6.99 -18.64 -5.75
N PRO A 26 7.39 -19.91 -5.86
CA PRO A 26 6.50 -21.05 -5.62
C PRO A 26 5.85 -21.08 -4.24
N ASN A 27 6.53 -20.52 -3.22
CA ASN A 27 6.07 -20.53 -1.83
C ASN A 27 5.25 -19.29 -1.43
N ILE A 28 4.98 -18.33 -2.32
CA ILE A 28 4.31 -17.08 -1.91
C ILE A 28 2.90 -17.33 -1.33
N ARG A 29 2.19 -18.33 -1.84
CA ARG A 29 0.86 -18.71 -1.32
C ARG A 29 0.93 -19.11 0.15
N SER A 30 1.94 -19.87 0.57
CA SER A 30 2.05 -20.31 1.97
C SER A 30 2.44 -19.15 2.90
N VAL A 31 3.23 -18.19 2.40
CA VAL A 31 3.54 -16.94 3.12
C VAL A 31 2.26 -16.17 3.40
N TYR A 32 1.43 -15.92 2.39
CA TYR A 32 0.15 -15.23 2.59
C TYR A 32 -0.82 -16.01 3.49
N GLN A 33 -0.86 -17.35 3.38
CA GLN A 33 -1.68 -18.18 4.27
C GLN A 33 -1.27 -18.05 5.74
N LYS A 34 0.03 -18.03 6.03
CA LYS A 34 0.55 -17.81 7.40
C LYS A 34 0.15 -16.44 7.94
N ILE A 35 0.22 -15.40 7.10
CA ILE A 35 -0.21 -14.04 7.45
C ILE A 35 -1.70 -14.02 7.76
N GLN A 36 -2.52 -14.62 6.89
CA GLN A 36 -3.98 -14.74 7.07
C GLN A 36 -4.34 -15.47 8.37
N GLN A 37 -3.71 -16.62 8.65
CA GLN A 37 -3.96 -17.40 9.85
C GLN A 37 -3.61 -16.61 11.13
N THR A 38 -2.48 -15.91 11.11
CA THR A 38 -2.07 -15.07 12.24
C THR A 38 -3.00 -13.87 12.44
N ALA A 39 -3.47 -13.27 11.35
CA ALA A 39 -4.46 -12.20 11.41
C ALA A 39 -5.76 -12.70 12.06
N GLN A 40 -6.29 -13.84 11.58
CA GLN A 40 -7.51 -14.44 12.11
C GLN A 40 -7.39 -14.81 13.59
N SER A 41 -6.27 -15.40 14.03
CA SER A 41 -6.08 -15.77 15.44
C SER A 41 -6.00 -14.57 16.39
N ASN A 42 -5.76 -13.36 15.86
CA ASN A 42 -5.65 -12.13 16.63
C ASN A 42 -6.78 -11.14 16.31
N ASN A 43 -7.89 -11.62 15.74
CA ASN A 43 -9.07 -10.80 15.40
C ASN A 43 -8.81 -9.66 14.42
N VAL A 44 -7.75 -9.75 13.61
CA VAL A 44 -7.47 -8.77 12.55
C VAL A 44 -8.36 -9.04 11.35
N SER A 45 -9.07 -8.01 10.91
CA SER A 45 -9.99 -8.07 9.78
C SER A 45 -9.31 -8.47 8.46
N GLN A 46 -10.11 -9.03 7.55
CA GLN A 46 -9.62 -9.38 6.21
C GLN A 46 -9.05 -8.17 5.45
N PRO A 47 -9.70 -6.99 5.46
CA PRO A 47 -9.15 -5.80 4.82
C PRO A 47 -7.74 -5.42 5.30
N SER A 48 -7.46 -5.51 6.60
CA SER A 48 -6.18 -5.11 7.19
C SER A 48 -5.00 -5.98 6.73
N TRP A 49 -5.11 -7.32 6.82
CA TRP A 49 -4.01 -8.20 6.39
C TRP A 49 -3.86 -8.25 4.86
N LEU A 50 -4.97 -8.04 4.13
CA LEU A 50 -4.94 -7.94 2.67
C LEU A 50 -4.27 -6.65 2.22
N ALA A 51 -4.53 -5.52 2.90
CA ALA A 51 -3.86 -4.24 2.63
C ALA A 51 -2.36 -4.34 2.85
N LEU A 52 -1.93 -4.95 3.97
CA LEU A 52 -0.52 -5.24 4.25
C LEU A 52 0.13 -6.02 3.11
N SER A 53 -0.47 -7.17 2.78
CA SER A 53 0.10 -8.12 1.82
C SER A 53 0.15 -7.51 0.41
N THR A 54 -0.88 -6.77 0.03
CA THR A 54 -0.95 -6.07 -1.26
C THR A 54 0.13 -5.01 -1.37
N ALA A 55 0.28 -4.14 -0.36
CA ALA A 55 1.25 -3.04 -0.42
C ALA A 55 2.71 -3.53 -0.47
N ALA A 56 3.05 -4.55 0.33
CA ALA A 56 4.38 -5.16 0.30
C ALA A 56 4.68 -5.77 -1.09
N THR A 57 3.73 -6.53 -1.63
CA THR A 57 3.86 -7.21 -2.93
C THR A 57 3.97 -6.23 -4.09
N MET A 58 3.17 -5.16 -4.07
CA MET A 58 3.25 -4.09 -5.07
C MET A 58 4.59 -3.36 -5.02
N THR A 59 5.11 -3.11 -3.82
CA THR A 59 6.43 -2.48 -3.66
C THR A 59 7.53 -3.37 -4.24
N MET A 60 7.41 -4.69 -4.09
CA MET A 60 8.31 -5.65 -4.72
C MET A 60 8.11 -5.81 -6.24
N ASN A 61 7.12 -5.14 -6.85
CA ASN A 61 6.82 -5.19 -8.29
C ASN A 61 6.60 -6.63 -8.80
N SER A 62 5.82 -7.42 -8.03
CA SER A 62 5.50 -8.82 -8.34
C SER A 62 3.99 -9.00 -8.60
N PRO A 63 3.51 -8.75 -9.83
CA PRO A 63 2.09 -8.81 -10.14
C PRO A 63 1.47 -10.20 -10.07
N GLU A 64 2.20 -11.25 -10.45
CA GLU A 64 1.69 -12.63 -10.40
C GLU A 64 1.42 -13.06 -8.94
N SER A 65 2.22 -12.55 -8.00
CA SER A 65 2.01 -12.76 -6.57
C SER A 65 0.71 -12.12 -6.07
N LEU A 66 0.29 -10.98 -6.65
CA LEU A 66 -1.00 -10.37 -6.34
C LEU A 66 -2.18 -11.22 -6.81
N ALA A 67 -2.06 -11.87 -7.98
CA ALA A 67 -3.08 -12.78 -8.46
C ALA A 67 -3.26 -13.98 -7.50
N ILE A 68 -2.14 -14.52 -6.99
CA ILE A 68 -2.15 -15.59 -5.99
C ILE A 68 -2.77 -15.12 -4.67
N LEU A 69 -2.45 -13.91 -4.23
CA LEU A 69 -3.03 -13.29 -3.03
C LEU A 69 -4.56 -13.15 -3.15
N PHE A 70 -5.04 -12.65 -4.29
CA PHE A 70 -6.47 -12.53 -4.57
C PHE A 70 -7.15 -13.91 -4.53
N GLN A 71 -6.61 -14.89 -5.25
CA GLN A 71 -7.15 -16.25 -5.25
C GLN A 71 -7.25 -16.84 -3.84
N LEU A 72 -6.24 -16.60 -3.00
CA LEU A 72 -6.27 -17.04 -1.60
C LEU A 72 -7.37 -16.34 -0.81
N ALA A 73 -7.48 -15.02 -0.94
CA ALA A 73 -8.46 -14.21 -0.23
C ALA A 73 -9.90 -14.52 -0.65
N THR A 74 -10.11 -15.02 -1.87
CA THR A 74 -11.45 -15.28 -2.44
C THR A 74 -11.79 -16.75 -2.64
N ALA A 75 -10.95 -17.70 -2.20
CA ALA A 75 -11.10 -19.13 -2.51
C ALA A 75 -12.47 -19.71 -2.11
N SER A 76 -13.07 -19.19 -1.03
CA SER A 76 -14.35 -19.62 -0.47
C SER A 76 -15.35 -18.47 -0.39
N GLN A 77 -15.27 -17.51 -1.30
CA GLN A 77 -16.08 -16.29 -1.27
C GLN A 77 -17.03 -16.25 -2.47
N SER A 78 -18.14 -15.55 -2.30
CA SER A 78 -19.06 -15.21 -3.38
C SER A 78 -18.38 -14.29 -4.41
N THR A 79 -18.95 -14.20 -5.62
CA THR A 79 -18.44 -13.27 -6.64
C THR A 79 -18.45 -11.82 -6.16
N ASP A 80 -19.46 -11.39 -5.40
CA ASP A 80 -19.58 -10.00 -4.94
C ASP A 80 -18.56 -9.67 -3.84
N GLU A 81 -18.25 -10.63 -2.97
CA GLU A 81 -17.10 -10.53 -2.05
C GLU A 81 -15.78 -10.48 -2.84
N GLY A 82 -15.64 -11.29 -3.90
CA GLY A 82 -14.51 -11.24 -4.81
C GLY A 82 -14.32 -9.86 -5.47
N VAL A 83 -15.41 -9.21 -5.88
CA VAL A 83 -15.39 -7.81 -6.38
C VAL A 83 -14.90 -6.86 -5.29
N SER A 84 -15.41 -6.99 -4.07
CA SER A 84 -15.02 -6.14 -2.94
C SER A 84 -13.52 -6.28 -2.59
N VAL A 85 -13.01 -7.52 -2.59
CA VAL A 85 -11.57 -7.82 -2.42
C VAL A 85 -10.75 -7.20 -3.53
N ALA A 86 -11.15 -7.36 -4.80
CA ALA A 86 -10.44 -6.79 -5.93
C ALA A 86 -10.42 -5.24 -5.89
N GLU A 87 -11.54 -4.61 -5.53
CA GLU A 87 -11.63 -3.15 -5.35
C GLU A 87 -10.71 -2.67 -4.22
N LEU A 88 -10.64 -3.38 -3.10
CA LEU A 88 -9.72 -3.04 -2.01
C LEU A 88 -8.25 -3.16 -2.45
N MET A 89 -7.88 -4.24 -3.12
CA MET A 89 -6.50 -4.41 -3.63
C MET A 89 -6.13 -3.32 -4.64
N ARG A 90 -7.07 -2.91 -5.50
CA ARG A 90 -6.89 -1.78 -6.43
C ARG A 90 -6.71 -0.45 -5.69
N GLU A 91 -7.53 -0.19 -4.68
CA GLU A 91 -7.46 1.02 -3.86
C GLU A 91 -6.14 1.10 -3.07
N VAL A 92 -5.75 0.00 -2.42
CA VAL A 92 -4.44 -0.13 -1.75
C VAL A 92 -3.31 0.14 -2.74
N GLY A 93 -3.39 -0.45 -3.93
CA GLY A 93 -2.37 -0.29 -4.95
C GLY A 93 -2.23 1.12 -5.49
N LEU A 94 -3.34 1.84 -5.61
CA LEU A 94 -3.31 3.26 -5.93
C LEU A 94 -2.63 4.05 -4.81
N LYS A 95 -2.98 3.81 -3.54
CA LYS A 95 -2.35 4.49 -2.39
C LYS A 95 -0.85 4.22 -2.26
N CYS A 96 -0.35 3.09 -2.76
CA CYS A 96 1.07 2.77 -2.78
C CYS A 96 1.92 3.80 -3.56
N ILE A 97 1.32 4.56 -4.50
CA ILE A 97 2.01 5.59 -5.30
C ILE A 97 2.79 6.58 -4.41
N SER A 98 2.24 6.94 -3.25
CA SER A 98 2.90 7.87 -2.31
C SER A 98 4.24 7.37 -1.77
N PHE A 99 4.49 6.07 -1.86
CA PHE A 99 5.66 5.43 -1.26
C PHE A 99 6.54 4.79 -2.31
N ASN A 100 6.00 3.91 -3.17
CA ASN A 100 6.80 3.13 -4.13
C ASN A 100 6.85 3.70 -5.57
N GLY A 101 6.10 4.77 -5.83
CA GLY A 101 6.06 5.47 -7.11
C GLY A 101 5.15 4.85 -8.17
N ILE A 102 4.75 5.69 -9.13
CA ILE A 102 3.76 5.37 -10.18
C ILE A 102 4.11 4.12 -11.02
N PRO A 103 5.36 3.90 -11.50
CA PRO A 103 5.64 2.80 -12.42
C PRO A 103 5.33 1.40 -11.88
N ARG A 104 5.63 1.15 -10.60
CA ARG A 104 5.34 -0.16 -9.97
C ARG A 104 3.84 -0.36 -9.79
N THR A 105 3.12 0.68 -9.37
CA THR A 105 1.65 0.65 -9.34
C THR A 105 1.05 0.37 -10.71
N ILE A 106 1.55 0.99 -11.80
CA ILE A 106 1.08 0.71 -13.16
C ILE A 106 1.28 -0.76 -13.53
N ASN A 107 2.50 -1.28 -13.35
CA ASN A 107 2.82 -2.68 -13.67
C ASN A 107 1.88 -3.63 -12.90
N CYS A 108 1.79 -3.44 -11.59
CA CYS A 108 1.01 -4.30 -10.72
C CYS A 108 -0.49 -4.25 -11.03
N LEU A 109 -1.09 -3.06 -11.12
CA LEU A 109 -2.53 -2.94 -11.36
C LEU A 109 -2.95 -3.42 -12.76
N ASN A 110 -2.11 -3.23 -13.78
CA ASN A 110 -2.41 -3.70 -15.13
C ASN A 110 -2.48 -5.22 -15.19
N VAL A 111 -1.45 -5.90 -14.71
CA VAL A 111 -1.41 -7.37 -14.72
C VAL A 111 -2.43 -7.94 -13.74
N PHE A 112 -2.60 -7.32 -12.57
CA PHE A 112 -3.62 -7.73 -11.61
C PHE A 112 -5.01 -7.73 -12.24
N LYS A 113 -5.42 -6.62 -12.87
CA LYS A 113 -6.72 -6.52 -13.57
C LYS A 113 -6.87 -7.62 -14.63
N ALA A 114 -5.84 -7.89 -15.40
CA ALA A 114 -5.85 -8.91 -16.45
C ALA A 114 -5.92 -10.35 -15.90
N SER A 115 -5.55 -10.55 -14.64
CA SER A 115 -5.56 -11.86 -13.97
C SER A 115 -6.88 -12.20 -13.28
N LEU A 116 -7.80 -11.23 -13.15
CA LEU A 116 -9.08 -11.43 -12.46
C LEU A 116 -10.04 -12.27 -13.33
N PRO A 117 -10.87 -13.14 -12.71
CA PRO A 117 -11.97 -13.79 -13.42
C PRO A 117 -12.92 -12.76 -14.06
N ASP A 118 -13.47 -13.05 -15.23
CA ASP A 118 -14.37 -12.13 -15.96
C ASP A 118 -15.57 -11.71 -15.09
N SER A 119 -16.14 -12.64 -14.32
CA SER A 119 -17.26 -12.40 -13.40
C SER A 119 -16.97 -11.34 -12.32
N VAL A 120 -15.69 -11.12 -11.99
CA VAL A 120 -15.22 -10.07 -11.09
C VAL A 120 -14.82 -8.83 -11.88
N ALA A 121 -14.01 -9.01 -12.93
CA ALA A 121 -13.45 -7.91 -13.72
C ALA A 121 -14.53 -7.02 -14.37
N GLU A 122 -15.64 -7.60 -14.80
CA GLU A 122 -16.74 -6.87 -15.44
C GLU A 122 -17.48 -5.95 -14.46
N LYS A 123 -17.59 -6.36 -13.18
CA LYS A 123 -18.31 -5.66 -12.10
C LYS A 123 -17.48 -4.58 -11.40
N LEU A 124 -16.20 -4.48 -11.71
CA LEU A 124 -15.30 -3.48 -11.14
C LEU A 124 -15.76 -2.04 -11.42
N SER A 125 -15.54 -1.14 -10.46
CA SER A 125 -15.73 0.29 -10.60
C SER A 125 -14.85 0.86 -11.73
N ARG A 126 -15.49 1.64 -12.61
CA ARG A 126 -14.87 2.32 -13.77
C ARG A 126 -14.92 3.85 -13.66
N SER A 127 -15.61 4.37 -12.64
CA SER A 127 -15.80 5.81 -12.46
C SER A 127 -14.71 6.41 -11.58
N PRO A 128 -14.03 7.50 -11.99
CA PRO A 128 -13.04 8.17 -11.15
C PRO A 128 -13.72 8.87 -9.96
N ALA A 129 -13.14 8.72 -8.76
CA ALA A 129 -13.66 9.32 -7.53
C ALA A 129 -12.78 10.45 -6.96
N ARG A 130 -11.67 10.80 -7.63
CA ARG A 130 -10.63 11.72 -7.12
C ARG A 130 -10.34 12.89 -8.04
N ALA A 131 -11.19 13.14 -9.05
CA ALA A 131 -11.00 14.26 -9.95
C ALA A 131 -11.14 15.59 -9.17
N PRO A 132 -10.10 16.44 -9.11
CA PRO A 132 -10.22 17.75 -8.49
C PRO A 132 -11.08 18.65 -9.36
N THR A 133 -11.93 19.43 -8.71
CA THR A 133 -12.83 20.41 -9.30
C THR A 133 -12.84 21.66 -8.41
N PRO A 134 -13.18 22.85 -8.94
CA PRO A 134 -13.34 24.03 -8.10
C PRO A 134 -14.28 23.80 -6.90
N GLU A 135 -15.28 22.92 -7.06
CA GLU A 135 -16.30 22.65 -6.04
C GLU A 135 -15.82 21.74 -4.90
N ASN A 136 -14.79 20.91 -5.13
CA ASN A 136 -14.32 19.93 -4.13
C ASN A 136 -12.87 20.15 -3.66
N ILE A 137 -12.14 21.10 -4.23
CA ILE A 137 -10.70 21.27 -3.93
C ILE A 137 -10.44 21.60 -2.45
N ASP A 138 -11.32 22.40 -1.84
CA ASP A 138 -11.21 22.74 -0.42
C ASP A 138 -11.50 21.53 0.47
N GLU A 139 -12.44 20.67 0.09
CA GLU A 139 -12.75 19.41 0.78
C GLU A 139 -11.56 18.45 0.72
N ILE A 140 -10.92 18.32 -0.46
CA ILE A 140 -9.69 17.54 -0.66
C ILE A 140 -8.57 18.03 0.27
N ALA A 141 -8.37 19.34 0.36
CA ALA A 141 -7.36 19.94 1.22
C ALA A 141 -7.67 19.67 2.71
N HIS A 142 -8.92 19.86 3.15
CA HIS A 142 -9.33 19.63 4.53
C HIS A 142 -9.16 18.17 4.96
N ARG A 143 -9.61 17.20 4.17
CA ARG A 143 -9.43 15.78 4.52
C ARG A 143 -7.96 15.36 4.52
N GLY A 144 -7.14 15.94 3.65
CA GLY A 144 -5.69 15.73 3.64
C GLY A 144 -5.03 16.26 4.91
N ARG A 145 -5.40 17.48 5.32
CA ARG A 145 -4.98 18.09 6.58
C ARG A 145 -5.38 17.23 7.78
N ALA A 146 -6.64 16.82 7.86
CA ALA A 146 -7.17 15.98 8.94
C ALA A 146 -6.44 14.63 9.05
N LEU A 147 -6.18 13.96 7.92
CA LEU A 147 -5.42 12.71 7.91
C LEU A 147 -3.97 12.93 8.40
N TRP A 148 -3.32 14.01 7.95
CA TRP A 148 -1.98 14.37 8.41
C TRP A 148 -1.96 14.67 9.93
N ASP A 149 -2.94 15.44 10.44
CA ASP A 149 -3.09 15.71 11.88
C ASP A 149 -3.18 14.41 12.68
N SER A 150 -4.08 13.52 12.27
CA SER A 150 -4.29 12.23 12.94
C SER A 150 -3.02 11.37 12.97
N ILE A 151 -2.21 11.37 11.91
CA ILE A 151 -0.98 10.57 11.85
C ILE A 151 0.15 11.21 12.67
N TYR A 152 0.32 12.53 12.60
CA TYR A 152 1.53 13.19 13.08
C TYR A 152 1.42 13.92 14.40
N ARG A 153 0.23 14.04 15.00
CA ARG A 153 0.06 14.74 16.28
C ARG A 153 0.99 14.24 17.40
N PRO A 154 1.50 15.12 18.29
CA PRO A 154 1.40 16.60 18.28
C PRO A 154 2.52 17.28 17.47
N PHE A 155 3.16 16.56 16.55
CA PHE A 155 4.33 17.04 15.78
C PHE A 155 3.99 17.43 14.35
N GLU A 156 2.72 17.45 13.98
CA GLU A 156 2.22 17.66 12.63
C GLU A 156 2.68 18.99 12.02
N SER A 157 2.56 20.09 12.78
CA SER A 157 3.02 21.41 12.34
C SER A 157 4.53 21.52 12.35
N LYS A 158 5.19 20.92 13.35
CA LYS A 158 6.66 20.88 13.44
C LYS A 158 7.28 20.11 12.28
N LEU A 159 6.69 18.97 11.92
CA LEU A 159 7.13 18.15 10.79
C LEU A 159 6.91 18.89 9.48
N TYR A 160 5.75 19.56 9.31
CA TYR A 160 5.49 20.41 8.15
C TYR A 160 6.58 21.48 7.99
N SER A 161 6.86 22.26 9.04
CA SER A 161 7.89 23.30 9.00
C SER A 161 9.29 22.74 8.74
N LYS A 162 9.62 21.58 9.32
CA LYS A 162 10.91 20.91 9.07
C LYS A 162 11.08 20.49 7.61
N LEU A 163 10.00 20.03 6.97
CA LEU A 163 10.03 19.70 5.53
C LEU A 163 10.16 20.97 4.67
N ALA A 164 9.46 22.05 5.05
CA ALA A 164 9.54 23.35 4.36
C ALA A 164 10.95 23.95 4.41
N ASP A 165 11.66 23.77 5.53
CA ASP A 165 13.05 24.20 5.70
C ASP A 165 14.00 23.51 4.70
N SER A 166 13.73 22.24 4.34
CA SER A 166 14.50 21.54 3.30
C SER A 166 14.11 22.01 1.89
N HIS A 167 12.82 22.24 1.65
CA HIS A 167 12.30 22.86 0.42
C HIS A 167 10.85 23.35 0.65
N PRO A 168 10.50 24.60 0.31
CA PRO A 168 9.19 25.18 0.66
C PRO A 168 8.01 24.41 0.05
N ASP A 169 8.15 23.90 -1.19
CA ASP A 169 7.08 23.14 -1.85
C ASP A 169 6.95 21.68 -1.40
N LEU A 170 7.94 21.14 -0.67
CA LEU A 170 7.94 19.73 -0.26
C LEU A 170 6.72 19.36 0.58
N PRO A 171 6.44 20.03 1.71
CA PRO A 171 5.25 19.71 2.50
C PRO A 171 3.95 20.12 1.79
N VAL A 172 3.97 21.11 0.89
CA VAL A 172 2.81 21.49 0.06
C VAL A 172 2.39 20.33 -0.83
N HIS A 173 3.33 19.72 -1.56
CA HIS A 173 3.06 18.57 -2.42
C HIS A 173 2.69 17.32 -1.62
N ILE A 174 3.40 17.04 -0.52
CA ILE A 174 3.06 15.90 0.33
C ILE A 174 1.62 16.06 0.85
N LEU A 175 1.27 17.21 1.42
CA LEU A 175 -0.04 17.40 2.02
C LEU A 175 -1.17 17.37 0.98
N ASN A 176 -1.06 18.16 -0.08
CA ASN A 176 -2.16 18.33 -1.03
C ASN A 176 -2.26 17.17 -2.02
N SER A 177 -1.13 16.74 -2.60
CA SER A 177 -1.11 15.73 -3.66
C SER A 177 -1.11 14.30 -3.11
N HIS A 178 -0.48 14.06 -1.96
CA HIS A 178 -0.44 12.72 -1.37
C HIS A 178 -1.50 12.52 -0.30
N TYR A 179 -1.56 13.36 0.74
CA TYR A 179 -2.54 13.14 1.83
C TYR A 179 -3.97 13.50 1.40
N GLY A 180 -4.16 14.64 0.73
CA GLY A 180 -5.47 15.10 0.25
C GLY A 180 -5.98 14.34 -0.97
N ALA A 181 -5.23 14.36 -2.08
CA ALA A 181 -5.74 13.80 -3.31
C ALA A 181 -5.70 12.26 -3.37
N LEU A 182 -4.79 11.60 -2.65
CA LEU A 182 -4.51 10.18 -2.82
C LEU A 182 -4.81 9.31 -1.57
N LEU A 183 -4.17 9.59 -0.44
CA LEU A 183 -4.19 8.72 0.74
C LEU A 183 -5.48 8.84 1.55
N SER A 184 -6.07 10.03 1.63
CA SER A 184 -7.42 10.15 2.18
C SER A 184 -8.44 9.50 1.25
N ASP A 185 -9.46 8.88 1.86
CA ASP A 185 -10.56 8.31 1.11
C ASP A 185 -11.44 9.44 0.56
N PRO A 186 -11.96 9.33 -0.69
CA PRO A 186 -12.83 10.34 -1.25
C PRO A 186 -14.15 10.43 -0.48
N ALA A 187 -14.62 11.65 -0.22
CA ALA A 187 -15.93 11.86 0.35
C ALA A 187 -17.03 11.31 -0.58
N ASN A 188 -18.10 10.79 0.01
CA ASN A 188 -19.32 10.35 -0.70
C ASN A 188 -19.07 9.30 -1.81
N ARG A 189 -18.05 8.45 -1.64
CA ARG A 189 -17.76 7.36 -2.58
C ARG A 189 -18.97 6.42 -2.70
N ARG A 190 -19.44 6.23 -3.94
CA ARG A 190 -20.57 5.33 -4.27
C ARG A 190 -20.16 3.97 -4.84
N THR A 191 -18.93 3.87 -5.34
CA THR A 191 -18.39 2.70 -6.04
C THR A 191 -16.92 2.49 -5.70
N GLY A 192 -16.46 1.24 -5.70
CA GLY A 192 -15.10 0.85 -5.30
C GLY A 192 -14.95 0.74 -3.79
N ALA A 193 -13.73 0.52 -3.31
CA ALA A 193 -13.43 0.33 -1.89
C ALA A 193 -12.84 1.59 -1.24
N THR A 194 -13.07 1.77 0.06
CA THR A 194 -12.31 2.68 0.93
C THR A 194 -11.31 1.88 1.75
N ALA A 195 -10.10 2.40 1.95
CA ALA A 195 -9.12 1.68 2.78
C ALA A 195 -9.41 1.90 4.27
N GLY A 196 -9.87 3.08 4.65
CA GLY A 196 -9.99 3.48 6.05
C GLY A 196 -8.66 3.92 6.66
N ARG A 197 -8.71 4.36 7.91
CA ARG A 197 -7.61 4.99 8.63
C ARG A 197 -6.51 4.00 9.02
N ILE A 198 -6.87 2.83 9.56
CA ILE A 198 -5.97 1.73 9.93
C ILE A 198 -5.27 1.20 8.69
N SER A 199 -6.02 0.79 7.66
CA SER A 199 -5.42 0.23 6.45
C SER A 199 -4.51 1.24 5.75
N THR A 200 -4.87 2.53 5.73
CA THR A 200 -3.98 3.57 5.14
C THR A 200 -2.63 3.65 5.88
N SER A 201 -2.62 3.53 7.20
CA SER A 201 -1.38 3.40 7.99
C SER A 201 -0.63 2.11 7.68
N ILE A 202 -1.32 0.97 7.59
CA ILE A 202 -0.72 -0.33 7.25
C ILE A 202 -0.08 -0.29 5.86
N VAL A 203 -0.74 0.29 4.86
CA VAL A 203 -0.21 0.47 3.49
C VAL A 203 1.10 1.26 3.53
N ALA A 204 1.14 2.35 4.30
CA ALA A 204 2.35 3.15 4.44
C ALA A 204 3.49 2.37 5.09
N VAL A 205 3.24 1.71 6.22
CA VAL A 205 4.24 0.87 6.91
C VAL A 205 4.75 -0.23 5.99
N ALA A 206 3.85 -0.95 5.31
CA ALA A 206 4.21 -2.06 4.43
C ALA A 206 5.02 -1.61 3.22
N CYS A 207 4.62 -0.52 2.54
CA CYS A 207 5.40 0.01 1.42
C CYS A 207 6.78 0.48 1.86
N LEU A 208 6.87 1.29 2.92
CA LEU A 208 8.12 1.86 3.40
C LEU A 208 9.07 0.78 3.92
N ARG A 209 8.55 -0.24 4.62
CA ARG A 209 9.34 -1.38 5.09
C ARG A 209 9.85 -2.22 3.90
N ALA A 210 9.00 -2.53 2.93
CA ALA A 210 9.40 -3.28 1.73
C ALA A 210 10.38 -2.52 0.83
N GLN A 211 10.30 -1.19 0.80
CA GLN A 211 11.20 -0.33 0.03
C GLN A 211 12.64 -0.33 0.57
N SER A 212 12.80 -0.42 1.90
CA SER A 212 14.07 -0.24 2.61
C SER A 212 14.64 1.19 2.53
N GLY A 213 15.65 1.50 3.35
CA GLY A 213 16.34 2.81 3.35
C GLY A 213 15.57 4.00 3.94
N VAL A 214 14.36 3.78 4.47
CA VAL A 214 13.43 4.84 4.95
C VAL A 214 12.94 4.60 6.38
N GLY A 215 13.83 4.13 7.26
CA GLY A 215 13.53 3.79 8.66
C GLY A 215 12.76 4.88 9.43
N PRO A 216 13.17 6.16 9.40
CA PRO A 216 12.44 7.23 10.08
C PRO A 216 10.97 7.37 9.64
N GLN A 217 10.68 7.13 8.36
CA GLN A 217 9.32 7.16 7.83
C GLN A 217 8.52 5.96 8.32
N VAL A 218 9.11 4.75 8.33
CA VAL A 218 8.49 3.55 8.92
C VAL A 218 8.09 3.81 10.37
N THR A 219 9.03 4.30 11.19
CA THR A 219 8.78 4.66 12.60
C THR A 219 7.61 5.63 12.73
N SER A 220 7.59 6.67 11.89
CA SER A 220 6.53 7.69 11.94
C SER A 220 5.14 7.12 11.62
N HIS A 221 5.04 6.21 10.66
CA HIS A 221 3.76 5.58 10.29
C HIS A 221 3.33 4.47 11.26
N VAL A 222 4.26 3.80 11.95
CA VAL A 222 3.94 2.93 13.10
C VAL A 222 3.30 3.73 14.22
N PHE A 223 3.90 4.86 14.63
CA PHE A 223 3.25 5.76 15.58
C PHE A 223 1.90 6.28 15.08
N GLY A 224 1.80 6.60 13.79
CA GLY A 224 0.55 7.00 13.16
C GLY A 224 -0.55 5.94 13.24
N LEU A 225 -0.21 4.65 13.15
CA LEU A 225 -1.18 3.56 13.35
C LEU A 225 -1.68 3.54 14.79
N ARG A 226 -0.78 3.60 15.78
CA ARG A 226 -1.15 3.57 17.21
C ARG A 226 -2.05 4.74 17.59
N LYS A 227 -1.74 5.94 17.06
CA LYS A 227 -2.55 7.15 17.26
C LYS A 227 -3.95 7.05 16.69
N ALA A 228 -4.20 6.24 15.67
CA ALA A 228 -5.56 6.04 15.18
C ALA A 228 -6.45 5.50 16.31
N LEU A 229 -5.95 4.56 17.13
CA LEU A 229 -6.67 4.03 18.27
C LEU A 229 -6.97 5.12 19.33
N GLU A 230 -5.97 5.95 19.63
CA GLU A 230 -6.07 7.00 20.66
C GLU A 230 -7.06 8.12 20.32
N ASP A 231 -7.19 8.52 19.05
CA ASP A 231 -8.13 9.58 18.63
C ASP A 231 -9.49 9.04 18.17
N GLY A 232 -9.68 7.71 18.13
CA GLY A 232 -10.92 7.09 17.68
C GLY A 232 -11.20 7.24 16.18
N THR A 233 -10.26 7.74 15.37
CA THR A 233 -10.47 7.95 13.93
C THR A 233 -10.62 6.63 13.14
N TRP A 234 -10.30 5.50 13.77
CA TRP A 234 -10.50 4.15 13.22
C TRP A 234 -11.92 3.60 13.36
N VAL A 235 -12.80 4.20 14.18
CA VAL A 235 -14.10 3.58 14.54
C VAL A 235 -15.02 3.35 13.32
N GLY A 236 -14.82 4.10 12.23
CA GLY A 236 -15.54 3.89 10.97
C GLY A 236 -14.89 2.89 10.00
N ASP A 237 -13.74 2.30 10.37
CA ASP A 237 -13.05 1.31 9.56
C ASP A 237 -13.70 -0.08 9.69
N ALA A 238 -13.26 -1.03 8.87
CA ALA A 238 -13.74 -2.42 8.89
C ALA A 238 -13.20 -3.27 10.07
N GLU A 239 -12.43 -2.66 10.97
CA GLU A 239 -11.72 -3.37 12.04
C GLU A 239 -12.57 -3.44 13.32
N SER A 240 -12.46 -4.55 14.08
CA SER A 240 -13.07 -4.63 15.41
C SER A 240 -12.23 -3.87 16.44
N GLU A 241 -12.79 -3.60 17.61
CA GLU A 241 -12.03 -2.96 18.70
C GLU A 241 -10.84 -3.82 19.16
N GLU A 242 -11.02 -5.14 19.25
CA GLU A 242 -9.98 -6.09 19.59
C GLU A 242 -8.87 -6.12 18.53
N GLY A 243 -9.25 -6.19 17.25
CA GLY A 243 -8.31 -6.16 16.14
C GLY A 243 -7.53 -4.85 16.08
N ALA A 244 -8.21 -3.71 16.25
CA ALA A 244 -7.58 -2.39 16.26
C ALA A 244 -6.60 -2.23 17.43
N LYS A 245 -6.98 -2.68 18.64
CA LYS A 245 -6.09 -2.69 19.82
C LYS A 245 -4.86 -3.54 19.59
N TRP A 246 -5.02 -4.72 19.01
CA TRP A 246 -3.90 -5.61 18.72
C TRP A 246 -2.97 -5.03 17.65
N LEU A 247 -3.51 -4.50 16.55
CA LEU A 247 -2.72 -3.84 15.49
C LEU A 247 -1.92 -2.63 16.00
N ALA A 248 -2.41 -1.94 17.03
CA ALA A 248 -1.75 -0.81 17.69
C ALA A 248 -0.78 -1.22 18.82
N SER A 249 -0.66 -2.51 19.13
CA SER A 249 0.27 -3.02 20.15
C SER A 249 1.67 -3.26 19.60
N ASP A 250 2.63 -3.50 20.49
CA ASP A 250 4.00 -3.85 20.09
C ASP A 250 4.03 -5.19 19.35
N GLU A 251 3.20 -6.15 19.75
CA GLU A 251 3.04 -7.45 19.08
C GLU A 251 2.46 -7.27 17.68
N GLY A 252 1.38 -6.51 17.51
CA GLY A 252 0.78 -6.26 16.19
C GLY A 252 1.70 -5.49 15.26
N ASN A 253 2.40 -4.45 15.75
CA ASN A 253 3.39 -3.72 14.96
C ASN A 253 4.59 -4.62 14.57
N THR A 254 5.04 -5.47 15.49
CA THR A 254 6.09 -6.47 15.19
C THR A 254 5.62 -7.46 14.13
N TRP A 255 4.38 -7.93 14.22
CA TRP A 255 3.78 -8.81 13.22
C TRP A 255 3.68 -8.14 11.84
N ILE A 256 3.28 -6.87 11.78
CA ILE A 256 3.20 -6.13 10.51
C ILE A 256 4.58 -6.11 9.85
N LEU A 257 5.62 -5.71 10.58
CA LEU A 257 6.98 -5.59 10.04
C LEU A 257 7.53 -6.94 9.59
N LYS A 258 7.39 -8.00 10.41
CA LYS A 258 7.83 -9.35 10.07
C LYS A 258 7.07 -9.95 8.88
N SER A 259 5.78 -9.68 8.77
CA SER A 259 4.97 -10.13 7.63
C SER A 259 5.44 -9.50 6.32
N VAL A 260 5.82 -8.21 6.36
CA VAL A 260 6.43 -7.54 5.21
C VAL A 260 7.79 -8.16 4.88
N ASP A 261 8.62 -8.43 5.88
CA ASP A 261 9.92 -9.08 5.69
C ASP A 261 9.76 -10.48 5.07
N ASP A 262 8.82 -11.29 5.54
CA ASP A 262 8.53 -12.63 5.01
C ASP A 262 8.12 -12.56 3.51
N ILE A 263 7.31 -11.56 3.12
CA ILE A 263 6.92 -11.32 1.72
C ILE A 263 8.13 -10.90 0.88
N VAL A 264 8.93 -9.95 1.37
CA VAL A 264 10.13 -9.46 0.68
C VAL A 264 11.14 -10.59 0.48
N GLU A 265 11.41 -11.37 1.54
CA GLU A 265 12.33 -12.51 1.52
C GLU A 265 11.90 -13.54 0.48
N SER A 266 10.60 -13.89 0.48
CA SER A 266 10.06 -14.85 -0.49
C SER A 266 10.16 -14.33 -1.93
N ILE A 267 9.68 -13.12 -2.22
CA ILE A 267 9.68 -12.57 -3.60
C ILE A 267 11.09 -12.30 -4.11
N SER A 268 12.01 -11.89 -3.23
CA SER A 268 13.40 -11.62 -3.60
C SER A 268 14.30 -12.85 -3.62
N GLU A 269 13.79 -14.02 -3.22
CA GLU A 269 14.58 -15.25 -3.03
C GLU A 269 15.82 -15.00 -2.15
N GLY A 270 15.63 -14.22 -1.07
CA GLY A 270 16.68 -13.87 -0.11
C GLY A 270 17.67 -12.79 -0.55
N THR A 271 17.47 -12.15 -1.72
CA THR A 271 18.31 -11.04 -2.17
C THR A 271 17.93 -9.67 -1.57
N GLY A 272 16.84 -9.62 -0.82
CA GLY A 272 16.29 -8.43 -0.19
C GLY A 272 15.52 -7.54 -1.17
N SER A 273 15.12 -6.34 -0.71
CA SER A 273 14.32 -5.42 -1.51
C SER A 273 14.95 -5.11 -2.86
N ASN A 274 14.18 -5.20 -3.94
CA ASN A 274 14.61 -4.80 -5.28
C ASN A 274 14.50 -3.29 -5.52
N PHE A 275 14.12 -2.51 -4.50
CA PHE A 275 14.06 -1.06 -4.54
C PHE A 275 15.40 -0.46 -4.08
N ALA A 276 15.80 -0.76 -2.86
CA ALA A 276 17.13 -0.49 -2.33
C ALA A 276 17.71 -1.79 -1.78
N PRO A 277 18.44 -2.57 -2.59
CA PRO A 277 19.01 -3.84 -2.16
C PRO A 277 20.03 -3.64 -1.06
N SER A 278 20.06 -4.58 -0.12
CA SER A 278 21.08 -4.65 0.93
C SER A 278 22.46 -4.57 0.28
N ARG A 279 23.22 -3.51 0.59
CA ARG A 279 24.67 -3.59 0.42
C ARG A 279 25.12 -4.54 1.51
N GLY A 280 25.60 -5.74 1.13
CA GLY A 280 26.16 -6.71 2.07
C GLY A 280 27.00 -5.96 3.10
N SER A 281 26.57 -6.00 4.36
CA SER A 281 27.19 -5.25 5.44
C SER A 281 28.65 -5.70 5.51
N LYS A 282 29.57 -4.79 5.15
CA LYS A 282 30.96 -4.90 5.60
C LYS A 282 31.00 -4.39 7.04
N LEU A 283 30.44 -5.16 7.95
CA LEU A 283 30.75 -5.08 9.37
C LEU A 283 31.47 -6.37 9.74
#